data_AF-A0A549TEY1-F1
#
_entry.id   AF-A0A549TEY1-F1
#
_cell.length_a   1.000
_cell.length_b   1.000
_cell.length_c   1.000
_cell.angle_alpha   90.00
_cell.angle_beta   90.00
_cell.angle_gamma   90.00
#
_symmetry.space_group_name_H-M   'P 1'
#
loop_
_entity.id
_entity.type
_entity.pdbx_description
1 polymer ?
#
loop_
_entity_poly.entity_id
_entity_poly.type
_entity_poly.pdbx_seq_one_letter_code
_entity_poly.pdbx_strand_id
1 'polypeptide(L)'
;MTHFIQTSSARTLSSTVQDHYIAAEAPFSTFIKKGQVVRIEDTYGQQAVDTLFYNAHDFSERYSSQDTMREQGAAYISTGTKVISNEGRVMLTVTADSCGRHDTSAGACSCESNTVRFGHYTKYLHACRDNFVIEVSKHGMSKRDVVPNINFFMNVPIEPSGEMTIVDGISAPGDYVELTAAMDVLLVISNCPQINNPCNGFDPTPIRVMVWDGEAA
;
A
#
# COMPACT_ATOMS: atom_id res chain seq x y z
N MET A 1 20.16 1.19 -7.10
CA MET A 1 19.68 2.58 -7.01
C MET A 1 18.49 2.69 -7.94
N THR A 2 17.28 2.71 -7.41
CA THR A 2 16.07 3.03 -8.18
C THR A 2 16.20 4.50 -8.59
N HIS A 3 16.21 4.76 -9.90
CA HIS A 3 16.18 6.12 -10.40
C HIS A 3 14.89 6.77 -9.90
N PHE A 4 14.99 7.90 -9.20
CA PHE A 4 13.85 8.77 -8.93
C PHE A 4 13.16 9.09 -10.25
N ILE A 5 11.90 8.67 -10.40
CA ILE A 5 11.09 9.02 -11.55
C ILE A 5 10.09 10.07 -11.08
N GLN A 6 10.29 11.28 -11.60
CA GLN A 6 9.55 12.47 -11.24
C GLN A 6 8.08 12.34 -11.64
N THR A 7 7.17 12.67 -10.71
CA THR A 7 5.76 12.94 -11.03
C THR A 7 5.63 13.84 -12.26
N SER A 8 4.59 13.62 -13.06
CA SER A 8 4.19 14.58 -14.08
C SER A 8 3.97 15.96 -13.47
N SER A 9 4.47 17.01 -14.15
CA SER A 9 4.28 18.41 -13.74
C SER A 9 2.82 18.87 -13.85
N ALA A 10 1.98 18.12 -14.57
CA ALA A 10 0.55 18.39 -14.69
C ALA A 10 -0.26 17.99 -13.44
N ARG A 11 0.30 17.13 -12.57
CA ARG A 11 -0.34 16.67 -11.33
C ARG A 11 -0.08 17.69 -10.22
N THR A 12 -1.02 18.62 -10.07
CA THR A 12 -1.02 19.62 -9.00
C THR A 12 -2.19 19.39 -8.06
N LEU A 13 -2.14 19.96 -6.86
CA LEU A 13 -3.27 19.89 -5.92
C LEU A 13 -4.56 20.50 -6.49
N SER A 14 -4.45 21.50 -7.36
CA SER A 14 -5.63 22.12 -7.98
C SER A 14 -6.29 21.25 -9.04
N SER A 15 -5.59 20.25 -9.58
CA SER A 15 -6.11 19.34 -10.60
C SER A 15 -6.56 17.99 -10.04
N THR A 16 -6.48 17.77 -8.72
CA THR A 16 -6.95 16.53 -8.08
C THR A 16 -8.47 16.43 -8.20
N VAL A 17 -8.97 15.26 -8.61
CA VAL A 17 -10.41 14.93 -8.56
C VAL A 17 -10.81 14.32 -7.22
N GLN A 18 -9.84 13.81 -6.46
CA GLN A 18 -10.02 13.38 -5.09
C GLN A 18 -8.77 13.74 -4.27
N ASP A 19 -8.98 14.16 -3.02
CA ASP A 19 -7.92 14.54 -2.10
C ASP A 19 -8.38 14.18 -0.68
N HIS A 20 -7.73 13.18 -0.09
CA HIS A 20 -8.12 12.60 1.18
C HIS A 20 -6.94 12.62 2.16
N TYR A 21 -7.18 13.16 3.35
CA TYR A 21 -6.28 13.03 4.50
C TYR A 21 -6.73 11.86 5.35
N ILE A 22 -5.90 10.83 5.45
CA ILE A 22 -6.20 9.62 6.20
C ILE A 22 -5.50 9.73 7.54
N ALA A 23 -6.27 9.76 8.62
CA ALA A 23 -5.72 9.86 9.96
C ALA A 23 -4.78 8.67 10.27
N ALA A 24 -3.87 8.88 11.22
CA ALA A 24 -3.08 7.79 11.79
C ALA A 24 -4.00 6.63 12.21
N GLU A 25 -3.52 5.40 12.03
CA GLU A 25 -4.22 4.18 12.46
C GLU A 25 -5.55 3.89 11.72
N ALA A 26 -5.98 4.74 10.78
CA ALA A 26 -7.31 4.66 10.19
C ALA A 26 -7.39 3.73 8.96
N PRO A 27 -8.52 3.02 8.79
CA PRO A 27 -8.87 2.38 7.53
C PRO A 27 -9.42 3.40 6.53
N PHE A 28 -9.18 3.17 5.23
CA PHE A 28 -9.70 3.99 4.15
C PHE A 28 -9.89 3.20 2.86
N SER A 29 -10.89 3.56 2.05
CA SER A 29 -11.01 3.05 0.69
C SER A 29 -11.58 4.08 -0.27
N THR A 30 -11.20 3.97 -1.54
CA THR A 30 -11.79 4.76 -2.63
C THR A 30 -11.71 4.03 -3.96
N PHE A 31 -12.55 4.42 -4.91
CA PHE A 31 -12.51 3.92 -6.27
C PHE A 31 -11.57 4.76 -7.14
N ILE A 32 -10.75 4.06 -7.92
CA ILE A 32 -9.87 4.63 -8.94
C ILE A 32 -10.34 4.08 -10.28
N LYS A 33 -10.78 4.96 -11.19
CA LYS A 33 -11.24 4.55 -12.51
C LYS A 33 -10.06 4.23 -13.42
N LYS A 34 -10.28 3.38 -14.41
CA LYS A 34 -9.32 3.09 -15.47
C LYS A 34 -8.78 4.39 -16.08
N GLY A 35 -7.46 4.46 -16.20
CA GLY A 35 -6.73 5.63 -16.71
C GLY A 35 -6.42 6.69 -15.65
N GLN A 36 -7.09 6.69 -14.50
CA GLN A 36 -6.75 7.60 -13.41
C GLN A 36 -5.42 7.23 -12.77
N VAL A 37 -4.79 8.22 -12.15
CA VAL A 37 -3.57 8.07 -11.36
C VAL A 37 -3.90 8.30 -9.91
N VAL A 38 -3.52 7.38 -9.04
CA VAL A 38 -3.56 7.55 -7.59
C VAL A 38 -2.16 7.79 -7.05
N ARG A 39 -2.01 8.79 -6.18
CA ARG A 39 -0.81 8.98 -5.36
C ARG A 39 -1.12 8.65 -3.92
N ILE A 40 -0.24 7.87 -3.31
CA ILE A 40 -0.16 7.70 -1.86
C ILE A 40 1.08 8.45 -1.41
N GLU A 41 0.91 9.44 -0.54
CA GLU A 41 1.97 10.28 -0.01
C GLU A 41 2.11 10.05 1.49
N ASP A 42 3.33 9.72 1.91
CA ASP A 42 3.75 9.72 3.30
C ASP A 42 4.10 11.16 3.70
N THR A 43 3.10 11.88 4.23
CA THR A 43 3.21 13.32 4.52
C THR A 43 4.25 13.64 5.61
N TYR A 44 4.49 12.72 6.55
CA TYR A 44 5.34 12.95 7.72
C TYR A 44 6.62 12.10 7.72
N GLY A 45 6.75 11.17 6.78
CA GLY A 45 7.90 10.27 6.69
C GLY A 45 7.75 9.05 7.59
N GLN A 46 8.51 8.01 7.25
CA GLN A 46 8.54 6.70 7.90
C GLN A 46 7.21 5.94 7.98
N GLN A 47 6.05 6.47 7.60
CA GLN A 47 4.77 5.79 7.76
C GLN A 47 4.59 4.67 6.71
N ALA A 48 4.46 3.43 7.18
CA ALA A 48 4.06 2.30 6.36
C ALA A 48 2.55 2.34 6.03
N VAL A 49 2.23 2.03 4.78
CA VAL A 49 0.86 2.06 4.26
C VAL A 49 0.50 0.71 3.65
N ASP A 50 -0.18 -0.13 4.43
CA ASP A 50 -0.67 -1.42 4.00
C ASP A 50 -1.82 -1.22 3.00
N THR A 51 -1.69 -1.77 1.80
CA THR A 51 -2.57 -1.48 0.67
C THR A 51 -3.02 -2.74 -0.08
N LEU A 52 -4.31 -2.76 -0.43
CA LEU A 52 -4.97 -3.80 -1.22
C LEU A 52 -5.71 -3.19 -2.42
N PHE A 53 -5.83 -3.97 -3.49
CA PHE A 53 -6.55 -3.59 -4.69
C PHE A 53 -7.52 -4.69 -5.10
N TYR A 54 -8.73 -4.29 -5.50
CA TYR A 54 -9.78 -5.18 -6.00
C TYR A 54 -10.33 -4.63 -7.31
N ASN A 55 -10.79 -5.48 -8.23
CA ASN A 55 -11.55 -4.99 -9.39
C ASN A 55 -12.87 -4.40 -8.89
N ALA A 56 -13.18 -3.16 -9.28
CA ALA A 56 -14.35 -2.42 -8.82
C ALA A 56 -15.70 -3.07 -9.20
N HIS A 57 -15.71 -3.93 -10.23
CA HIS A 57 -16.89 -4.60 -10.75
C HIS A 57 -17.01 -6.06 -10.31
N ASP A 58 -15.95 -6.64 -9.73
CA ASP A 58 -15.93 -7.99 -9.16
C ASP A 58 -14.79 -8.13 -8.15
N PHE A 59 -15.10 -8.04 -6.85
CA PHE A 59 -14.10 -8.16 -5.79
C PHE A 59 -13.52 -9.57 -5.62
N SER A 60 -14.03 -10.57 -6.34
CA SER A 60 -13.40 -11.89 -6.40
C SER A 60 -12.09 -11.85 -7.21
N GLU A 61 -11.94 -10.87 -8.10
CA GLU A 61 -10.67 -10.48 -8.70
C GLU A 61 -9.98 -9.41 -7.85
N ARG A 62 -8.78 -9.72 -7.38
CA ARG A 62 -8.02 -8.90 -6.44
C ARG A 62 -6.53 -9.10 -6.59
N TYR A 63 -5.77 -8.18 -6.02
CA TYR A 63 -4.32 -8.20 -6.01
C TYR A 63 -3.75 -9.57 -5.61
N SER A 64 -2.73 -10.01 -6.34
CA SER A 64 -1.92 -11.19 -6.05
C SER A 64 -0.45 -10.80 -5.92
N SER A 65 0.09 -10.85 -4.70
CA SER A 65 1.52 -10.60 -4.46
C SER A 65 2.40 -11.63 -5.18
N GLN A 66 1.95 -12.87 -5.23
CA GLN A 66 2.67 -13.98 -5.85
C GLN A 66 2.79 -13.79 -7.37
N ASP A 67 1.68 -13.47 -8.04
CA ASP A 67 1.70 -13.23 -9.49
C ASP A 67 2.45 -11.95 -9.83
N THR A 68 2.35 -10.92 -8.99
CA THR A 68 3.11 -9.67 -9.16
C THR A 68 4.61 -9.91 -9.06
N MET A 69 5.08 -10.58 -8.01
CA MET A 69 6.49 -10.94 -7.84
C MET A 69 7.01 -11.84 -8.98
N ARG A 70 6.21 -12.82 -9.40
CA ARG A 70 6.55 -13.70 -10.53
C ARG A 70 6.72 -12.93 -11.83
N GLU A 71 5.76 -12.06 -12.16
CA GLU A 71 5.75 -11.29 -13.41
C GLU A 71 6.93 -10.33 -13.48
N GLN A 72 7.25 -9.65 -12.38
CA GLN A 72 8.34 -8.67 -12.36
C GLN A 72 9.72 -9.28 -12.11
N GLY A 73 9.80 -10.52 -11.62
CA GLY A 73 11.08 -11.18 -11.27
C GLY A 73 11.84 -10.52 -10.12
N ALA A 74 11.15 -9.83 -9.21
CA ALA A 74 11.73 -9.06 -8.11
C ALA A 74 10.83 -9.10 -6.87
N ALA A 75 11.40 -8.93 -5.68
CA ALA A 75 10.69 -9.03 -4.40
C ALA A 75 10.05 -7.70 -3.92
N TYR A 76 10.52 -6.56 -4.44
CA TYR A 76 10.06 -5.23 -4.03
C TYR A 76 9.22 -4.58 -5.11
N ILE A 77 8.18 -3.84 -4.70
CA ILE A 77 7.39 -3.00 -5.57
C ILE A 77 8.15 -1.68 -5.80
N SER A 78 8.20 -1.21 -7.04
CA SER A 78 8.89 0.03 -7.45
C SER A 78 8.32 0.50 -8.79
N THR A 79 8.77 1.68 -9.27
CA THR A 79 8.41 2.15 -10.61
C THR A 79 8.63 1.07 -11.68
N GLY A 80 7.65 0.91 -12.57
CA GLY A 80 7.60 -0.11 -13.60
C GLY A 80 6.91 -1.41 -13.17
N THR A 81 6.70 -1.64 -11.87
CA THR A 81 5.92 -2.79 -11.38
C THR A 81 4.49 -2.73 -11.91
N LYS A 82 4.06 -3.83 -12.55
CA LYS A 82 2.66 -4.09 -12.85
C LYS A 82 2.05 -4.83 -11.66
N VAL A 83 1.04 -4.25 -11.04
CA VAL A 83 0.25 -4.88 -9.97
C VAL A 83 -0.72 -5.86 -10.63
N ILE A 84 -0.51 -7.16 -10.39
CA ILE A 84 -1.24 -8.25 -11.06
C ILE A 84 -2.34 -8.80 -10.17
N SER A 85 -3.51 -9.07 -10.75
CA SER A 85 -4.62 -9.75 -10.07
C SER A 85 -4.42 -11.26 -9.99
N ASN A 86 -5.17 -11.95 -9.13
CA ASN A 86 -5.27 -13.41 -9.08
C ASN A 86 -5.82 -14.05 -10.37
N GLU A 87 -6.28 -13.27 -11.33
CA GLU A 87 -6.66 -13.72 -12.69
C GLU A 87 -5.58 -13.44 -13.74
N GLY A 88 -4.41 -12.93 -13.32
CA GLY A 88 -3.29 -12.63 -14.21
C GLY A 88 -3.47 -11.34 -15.03
N ARG A 89 -4.40 -10.45 -14.65
CA ARG A 89 -4.63 -9.16 -15.33
C ARG A 89 -3.89 -8.03 -14.61
N VAL A 90 -3.44 -7.04 -15.37
CA VAL A 90 -2.83 -5.82 -14.81
C VAL A 90 -3.93 -4.95 -14.21
N MET A 91 -3.85 -4.68 -12.92
CA MET A 91 -4.77 -3.79 -12.19
C MET A 91 -4.27 -2.35 -12.21
N LEU A 92 -3.00 -2.16 -11.83
CA LEU A 92 -2.32 -0.87 -11.82
C LEU A 92 -0.87 -1.03 -12.28
N THR A 93 -0.23 0.06 -12.67
CA THR A 93 1.22 0.11 -12.90
C THR A 93 1.81 1.24 -12.05
N VAL A 94 2.87 0.96 -11.30
CA VAL A 94 3.60 1.99 -10.55
C VAL A 94 4.36 2.86 -11.53
N THR A 95 4.04 4.14 -11.59
CA THR A 95 4.59 5.09 -12.58
C THR A 95 5.55 6.10 -11.98
N ALA A 96 5.51 6.31 -10.67
CA ALA A 96 6.47 7.13 -9.95
C ALA A 96 6.65 6.58 -8.53
N ASP A 97 7.85 6.76 -8.01
CA ASP A 97 8.27 6.30 -6.69
C ASP A 97 9.48 7.14 -6.26
N SER A 98 9.35 7.88 -5.16
CA SER A 98 10.43 8.71 -4.61
C SER A 98 11.21 8.05 -3.47
N CYS A 99 10.75 6.93 -2.94
CA CYS A 99 11.30 6.27 -1.76
C CYS A 99 12.01 4.95 -2.11
N GLY A 100 11.36 4.09 -2.91
CA GLY A 100 11.82 2.75 -3.23
C GLY A 100 11.52 1.71 -2.15
N ARG A 101 11.86 0.45 -2.47
CA ARG A 101 11.89 -0.70 -1.53
C ARG A 101 10.57 -0.99 -0.82
N HIS A 102 9.45 -0.91 -1.53
CA HIS A 102 8.16 -1.27 -0.94
C HIS A 102 8.00 -2.78 -0.85
N ASP A 103 7.70 -3.26 0.35
CA ASP A 103 7.55 -4.69 0.63
C ASP A 103 6.19 -5.23 0.16
N THR A 104 6.16 -6.51 -0.20
CA THR A 104 4.90 -7.27 -0.37
C THR A 104 5.01 -8.70 0.17
N SER A 105 6.01 -8.96 1.02
CA SER A 105 6.33 -10.27 1.56
C SER A 105 5.99 -10.41 3.04
N ALA A 106 6.17 -9.34 3.84
CA ALA A 106 5.97 -9.40 5.30
C ALA A 106 4.48 -9.45 5.70
N GLY A 107 3.60 -8.95 4.82
CA GLY A 107 2.17 -8.86 5.05
C GLY A 107 1.79 -7.88 6.16
N ALA A 108 0.50 -7.83 6.46
CA ALA A 108 -0.08 -6.91 7.43
C ALA A 108 0.07 -7.38 8.88
N CYS A 109 0.25 -6.43 9.80
CA CYS A 109 0.20 -6.76 11.22
C CYS A 109 -1.20 -7.19 11.67
N SER A 110 -1.26 -8.06 12.67
CA SER A 110 -2.49 -8.58 13.29
C SER A 110 -2.33 -8.71 14.81
N CYS A 111 -3.45 -8.71 15.52
CA CYS A 111 -3.48 -8.96 16.96
C CYS A 111 -2.77 -10.28 17.33
N GLU A 112 -2.97 -11.33 16.53
CA GLU A 112 -2.33 -12.64 16.71
C GLU A 112 -0.82 -12.60 16.44
N SER A 113 -0.39 -11.99 15.33
CA SER A 113 1.05 -11.88 15.01
C SER A 113 1.78 -11.03 16.04
N ASN A 114 1.17 -9.94 16.51
CA ASN A 114 1.75 -9.09 17.54
C ASN A 114 1.94 -9.87 18.84
N THR A 115 0.93 -10.66 19.24
CA THR A 115 0.99 -11.52 20.42
C THR A 115 2.16 -12.50 20.35
N VAL A 116 2.36 -13.14 19.20
CA VAL A 116 3.45 -14.11 19.00
C VAL A 116 4.83 -13.44 19.01
N ARG A 117 4.95 -12.25 18.40
CA ARG A 117 6.25 -11.57 18.21
C ARG A 117 6.69 -10.75 19.42
N PHE A 118 5.74 -10.11 20.10
CA PHE A 118 6.02 -9.09 21.12
C PHE A 118 5.41 -9.44 22.49
N GLY A 119 4.54 -10.45 22.56
CA GLY A 119 3.96 -10.95 23.80
C GLY A 119 2.48 -10.57 23.99
N HIS A 120 1.81 -11.29 24.90
CA HIS A 120 0.36 -11.24 25.09
C HIS A 120 -0.23 -9.86 25.44
N TYR A 121 0.56 -8.94 25.99
CA TYR A 121 0.09 -7.57 26.27
C TYR A 121 -0.31 -6.81 25.00
N THR A 122 0.18 -7.23 23.83
CA THR A 122 -0.13 -6.60 22.54
C THR A 122 -1.44 -7.10 21.90
N LYS A 123 -2.12 -8.07 22.50
CA LYS A 123 -3.30 -8.75 21.92
C LYS A 123 -4.44 -7.80 21.53
N TYR A 124 -4.61 -6.71 22.25
CA TYR A 124 -5.71 -5.75 22.04
C TYR A 124 -5.22 -4.43 21.44
N LEU A 125 -3.96 -4.36 21.01
CA LEU A 125 -3.47 -3.21 20.27
C LEU A 125 -4.01 -3.25 18.84
N HIS A 126 -4.19 -2.08 18.27
CA HIS A 126 -4.71 -1.90 16.92
C HIS A 126 -3.77 -2.54 15.88
N ALA A 127 -4.35 -3.13 14.84
CA ALA A 127 -3.60 -3.79 13.78
C ALA A 127 -4.21 -3.56 12.39
N CYS A 128 -3.36 -3.62 11.36
CA CYS A 128 -3.76 -3.45 9.96
C CYS A 128 -4.80 -4.47 9.51
N ARG A 129 -4.70 -5.70 10.02
CA ARG A 129 -5.67 -6.75 9.67
C ARG A 129 -7.08 -6.38 10.09
N ASP A 130 -7.26 -5.74 11.23
CA ASP A 130 -8.56 -5.28 11.72
C ASP A 130 -9.08 -4.09 10.88
N ASN A 131 -8.20 -3.14 10.56
CA ASN A 131 -8.51 -2.04 9.63
C ASN A 131 -9.01 -2.53 8.28
N PHE A 132 -8.31 -3.50 7.67
CA PHE A 132 -8.75 -4.09 6.41
C PHE A 132 -10.12 -4.74 6.55
N VAL A 133 -10.38 -5.52 7.61
CA VAL A 133 -11.69 -6.15 7.81
C VAL A 133 -12.79 -5.11 7.96
N ILE A 134 -12.55 -4.05 8.73
CA ILE A 134 -13.49 -2.92 8.89
C ILE A 134 -13.79 -2.31 7.52
N GLU A 135 -12.76 -2.00 6.74
CA GLU A 135 -12.94 -1.28 5.49
C GLU A 135 -13.60 -2.13 4.40
N VAL A 136 -13.13 -3.36 4.17
CA VAL A 136 -13.72 -4.23 3.13
C VAL A 136 -15.17 -4.59 3.44
N SER A 137 -15.57 -4.62 4.72
CA SER A 137 -16.95 -4.88 5.12
C SER A 137 -17.95 -3.83 4.60
N LYS A 138 -17.50 -2.58 4.38
CA LYS A 138 -18.33 -1.52 3.78
C LYS A 138 -18.73 -1.84 2.33
N HIS A 139 -18.02 -2.75 1.70
CA HIS A 139 -18.22 -3.19 0.31
C HIS A 139 -18.85 -4.58 0.21
N GLY A 140 -19.43 -5.09 1.31
CA GLY A 140 -20.06 -6.41 1.35
C GLY A 140 -19.08 -7.59 1.36
N MET A 141 -17.78 -7.33 1.54
CA MET A 141 -16.76 -8.34 1.73
C MET A 141 -16.61 -8.73 3.22
N SER A 142 -15.73 -9.69 3.49
CA SER A 142 -15.48 -10.24 4.82
C SER A 142 -13.98 -10.50 5.03
N LYS A 143 -13.62 -11.03 6.21
CA LYS A 143 -12.23 -11.42 6.54
C LYS A 143 -11.59 -12.36 5.51
N ARG A 144 -12.39 -13.17 4.80
CA ARG A 144 -11.89 -14.12 3.79
C ARG A 144 -11.31 -13.41 2.55
N ASP A 145 -11.74 -12.18 2.32
CA ASP A 145 -11.40 -11.41 1.12
C ASP A 145 -10.12 -10.57 1.32
N VAL A 146 -9.59 -10.52 2.55
CA VAL A 146 -8.30 -9.90 2.88
C VAL A 146 -7.16 -10.82 2.48
N VAL A 147 -6.37 -10.40 1.49
CA VAL A 147 -5.23 -11.12 0.90
C VAL A 147 -3.89 -10.54 1.36
N PRO A 148 -2.73 -11.13 1.00
CA PRO A 148 -1.44 -10.47 1.19
C PRO A 148 -1.42 -9.09 0.52
N ASN A 149 -0.88 -8.10 1.22
CA ASN A 149 -0.91 -6.70 0.82
C ASN A 149 0.44 -6.20 0.28
N ILE A 150 0.42 -5.01 -0.29
CA ILE A 150 1.62 -4.20 -0.49
C ILE A 150 1.81 -3.33 0.77
N ASN A 151 3.03 -3.23 1.26
CA ASN A 151 3.43 -2.36 2.36
C ASN A 151 4.21 -1.18 1.76
N PHE A 152 3.52 -0.13 1.29
CA PHE A 152 4.22 1.05 0.79
C PHE A 152 5.00 1.72 1.93
N PHE A 153 6.19 2.23 1.60
CA PHE A 153 7.18 2.84 2.49
C PHE A 153 7.75 1.97 3.64
N MET A 154 7.20 0.78 3.89
CA MET A 154 7.78 -0.17 4.84
C MET A 154 9.08 -0.76 4.29
N ASN A 155 10.16 -0.63 5.06
CA ASN A 155 11.47 -1.19 4.70
C ASN A 155 11.66 -2.58 5.32
N VAL A 156 11.68 -3.60 4.47
CA VAL A 156 11.91 -5.00 4.86
C VAL A 156 13.05 -5.59 4.04
N PRO A 157 14.32 -5.37 4.42
CA PRO A 157 15.45 -5.95 3.71
C PRO A 157 15.41 -7.48 3.73
N ILE A 158 15.66 -8.07 2.57
CA ILE A 158 15.87 -9.50 2.37
C ILE A 158 17.37 -9.73 2.21
N GLU A 159 17.98 -10.35 3.20
CA GLU A 159 19.40 -10.71 3.18
C GLU A 159 19.66 -11.85 2.19
N PRO A 160 20.91 -12.04 1.70
CA PRO A 160 21.26 -13.20 0.86
C PRO A 160 20.95 -14.56 1.49
N SER A 161 20.85 -14.63 2.83
CA SER A 161 20.41 -15.81 3.58
C SER A 161 18.90 -16.11 3.44
N GLY A 162 18.12 -15.16 2.93
CA GLY A 162 16.66 -15.17 2.92
C GLY A 162 16.04 -14.64 4.22
N GLU A 163 16.84 -14.17 5.18
CA GLU A 163 16.33 -13.55 6.39
C GLU A 163 15.65 -12.22 6.06
N MET A 164 14.51 -11.97 6.72
CA MET A 164 13.71 -10.76 6.57
C MET A 164 13.49 -10.13 7.93
N THR A 165 13.81 -8.84 8.06
CA THR A 165 13.55 -8.06 9.27
C THR A 165 12.90 -6.74 8.90
N ILE A 166 11.92 -6.33 9.70
CA ILE A 166 11.35 -5.00 9.61
C ILE A 166 12.33 -4.05 10.31
N VAL A 167 12.87 -3.11 9.54
CA VAL A 167 13.79 -2.08 10.03
C VAL A 167 13.15 -0.70 9.85
N ASP A 168 13.84 0.36 10.28
CA ASP A 168 13.35 1.72 10.17
C ASP A 168 12.93 2.08 8.73
N GLY A 169 11.79 2.77 8.65
CA GLY A 169 11.27 3.34 7.40
C GLY A 169 12.30 4.30 6.80
N ILE A 170 12.37 4.31 5.46
CA ILE A 170 13.34 5.15 4.74
C ILE A 170 12.68 6.34 4.03
N SER A 171 11.34 6.43 4.07
CA SER A 171 10.61 7.56 3.50
C SER A 171 10.87 8.85 4.28
N ALA A 172 11.11 9.92 3.55
CA ALA A 172 11.12 11.29 4.06
C ALA A 172 9.71 11.91 3.96
N PRO A 173 9.44 12.98 4.73
CA PRO A 173 8.19 13.74 4.59
C PRO A 173 7.93 14.17 3.14
N GLY A 174 6.75 13.83 2.63
CA GLY A 174 6.32 14.11 1.26
C GLY A 174 6.77 13.08 0.22
N ASP A 175 7.43 11.99 0.63
CA ASP A 175 7.67 10.88 -0.27
C ASP A 175 6.36 10.23 -0.74
N TYR A 176 6.37 9.73 -1.97
CA TYR A 176 5.16 9.25 -2.61
C TYR A 176 5.40 8.09 -3.56
N VAL A 177 4.31 7.37 -3.83
CA VAL A 177 4.16 6.45 -4.94
C VAL A 177 2.98 6.85 -5.79
N GLU A 178 3.09 6.68 -7.10
CA GLU A 178 1.98 6.88 -8.03
C GLU A 178 1.69 5.60 -8.81
N LEU A 179 0.40 5.31 -8.97
CA LEU A 179 -0.07 4.16 -9.72
C LEU A 179 -1.13 4.58 -10.73
N THR A 180 -0.92 4.22 -12.00
CA THR A 180 -1.93 4.38 -13.06
C THR A 180 -2.79 3.14 -13.14
N ALA A 181 -4.11 3.31 -13.07
CA ALA A 181 -5.07 2.22 -13.11
C ALA A 181 -5.29 1.69 -14.53
N ALA A 182 -5.10 0.40 -14.74
CA ALA A 182 -5.33 -0.29 -16.02
C ALA A 182 -6.79 -0.80 -16.16
N MET A 183 -7.52 -0.84 -15.05
CA MET A 183 -8.96 -1.12 -14.94
C MET A 183 -9.56 -0.28 -13.81
N ASP A 184 -10.89 -0.31 -13.64
CA ASP A 184 -11.50 0.30 -12.46
C ASP A 184 -11.17 -0.56 -11.22
N VAL A 185 -10.61 0.06 -10.19
CA VAL A 185 -10.17 -0.64 -8.97
C VAL A 185 -10.75 0.02 -7.72
N LEU A 186 -11.04 -0.81 -6.72
CA LEU A 186 -11.18 -0.36 -5.34
C LEU A 186 -9.79 -0.42 -4.68
N LEU A 187 -9.30 0.73 -4.25
CA LEU A 187 -8.14 0.87 -3.38
C LEU A 187 -8.60 0.75 -1.93
N VAL A 188 -7.95 -0.10 -1.14
CA VAL A 188 -8.19 -0.24 0.30
C VAL A 188 -6.87 -0.08 1.03
N ILE A 189 -6.85 0.81 2.01
CA ILE A 189 -5.68 1.15 2.81
C ILE A 189 -5.97 0.87 4.29
N SER A 190 -4.98 0.32 4.98
CA SER A 190 -4.81 0.50 6.41
C SER A 190 -3.60 1.40 6.63
N ASN A 191 -3.82 2.60 7.18
CA ASN A 191 -2.72 3.42 7.64
C ASN A 191 -2.13 2.77 8.91
N CYS A 192 -0.93 2.19 8.80
CA CYS A 192 -0.46 1.16 9.72
C CYS A 192 -0.38 1.69 11.17
N PRO A 193 -1.05 1.04 12.15
CA PRO A 193 -1.04 1.47 13.56
C PRO A 193 0.11 0.84 14.38
N GLN A 194 1.05 0.17 13.73
CA GLN A 194 2.07 -0.61 14.43
C GLN A 194 3.03 0.29 15.22
N ILE A 195 3.18 -0.02 16.51
CA ILE A 195 4.10 0.66 17.44
C ILE A 195 5.09 -0.29 18.13
N ASN A 196 5.03 -1.60 17.85
CA ASN A 196 5.89 -2.59 18.50
C ASN A 196 7.18 -2.89 17.71
N ASN A 197 7.35 -2.26 16.54
CA ASN A 197 8.53 -2.38 15.70
C ASN A 197 8.73 -1.06 14.92
N PRO A 198 9.89 -0.86 14.26
CA PRO A 198 10.25 0.45 13.70
C PRO A 198 9.58 0.80 12.36
N CYS A 199 8.63 0.01 11.84
CA CYS A 199 8.06 0.25 10.50
C CYS A 199 7.43 1.62 10.28
N ASN A 200 7.01 2.30 11.35
CA ASN A 200 6.42 3.64 11.33
C ASN A 200 7.21 4.64 12.20
N GLY A 201 8.49 4.37 12.48
CA GLY A 201 9.26 5.18 13.43
C GLY A 201 8.69 5.18 14.86
N PHE A 202 7.87 4.17 15.20
CA PHE A 202 7.14 4.05 16.48
C PHE A 202 6.05 5.11 16.74
N ASP A 203 5.75 5.98 15.77
CA ASP A 203 4.78 7.07 15.88
C ASP A 203 3.88 7.09 14.63
N PRO A 204 2.73 6.41 14.64
CA PRO A 204 1.83 6.39 13.49
C PRO A 204 1.35 7.80 13.13
N THR A 205 1.50 8.19 11.87
CA THR A 205 1.16 9.52 11.37
C THR A 205 0.09 9.48 10.27
N PRO A 206 -0.61 10.60 10.02
CA PRO A 206 -1.53 10.69 8.89
C PRO A 206 -0.83 10.62 7.54
N ILE A 207 -1.54 10.13 6.51
CA ILE A 207 -1.09 10.12 5.12
C ILE A 207 -2.06 10.89 4.22
N ARG A 208 -1.65 11.15 2.99
CA ARG A 208 -2.51 11.77 1.98
C ARG A 208 -2.68 10.87 0.76
N VAL A 209 -3.92 10.74 0.29
CA VAL A 209 -4.27 10.01 -0.92
C VAL A 209 -4.91 10.97 -1.91
N MET A 210 -4.32 11.09 -3.09
CA MET A 210 -4.77 12.00 -4.15
C MET A 210 -5.04 11.22 -5.42
N VAL A 211 -6.04 11.65 -6.19
CA VAL A 211 -6.40 11.03 -7.46
C VAL A 211 -6.52 12.11 -8.53
N TRP A 212 -5.96 11.85 -9.70
CA TRP A 212 -6.10 12.67 -10.91
C TRP A 212 -6.71 11.86 -12.03
N ASP A 213 -7.42 12.54 -12.93
CA ASP A 213 -7.74 11.97 -14.23
C ASP A 213 -6.46 11.73 -15.03
N GLY A 214 -6.50 10.74 -15.93
CA GLY A 214 -5.38 10.42 -16.80
C GLY A 214 -5.02 11.59 -17.70
N GLU A 215 -3.73 11.73 -18.01
CA GLU A 215 -3.29 12.68 -19.02
C GLU A 215 -3.83 12.25 -20.39
N ALA A 216 -4.48 13.18 -21.10
CA ALA A 216 -4.89 12.93 -22.48
C ALA A 216 -3.63 12.61 -23.30
N ALA A 217 -3.66 11.45 -23.97
CA ALA A 217 -2.59 11.01 -24.87
C ALA A 217 -2.46 11.93 -26.09
#